data_AF-A0A970CZB4-F1
#
_entry.id   AF-A0A970CZB4-F1
#
_cell.length_a   1.000
_cell.length_b   1.000
_cell.length_c   1.000
_cell.angle_alpha   90.00
_cell.angle_beta   90.00
_cell.angle_gamma   90.00
#
_symmetry.space_group_name_H-M   'P 1'
#
loop_
_entity.id
_entity.type
_entity.pdbx_description
1 polymer ?
#
loop_
_entity_poly.entity_id
_entity_poly.type
_entity_poly.pdbx_seq_one_letter_code
_entity_poly.pdbx_strand_id
1 'polypeptide(L)'
;MFYSGELKGYVEAAASGEPTPGGGSVAALVGALGGALTNMVNELSVNKKAYKELSDDVKKEFEAANAKIVALRHDLTKLIDEDTKAFDKVMEAFGMPK
;
A
#
# COMPACT_ATOMS: atom_id res chain seq x y z
N MET A 1 -13.89 0.77 -2.63
CA MET A 1 -14.52 0.70 -1.28
C MET A 1 -14.00 -0.54 -0.56
N PHE A 2 -12.68 -0.72 -0.57
CA PHE A 2 -12.01 -1.96 -0.18
C PHE A 2 -11.01 -1.72 0.94
N TYR A 3 -10.37 -0.55 0.98
CA TYR A 3 -9.38 -0.25 2.03
C TYR A 3 -9.99 -0.24 3.45
N SER A 4 -11.24 0.22 3.59
CA SER A 4 -11.94 0.26 4.88
C SER A 4 -12.79 -0.99 5.16
N GLY A 5 -12.72 -2.03 4.32
CA GLY A 5 -13.49 -3.26 4.45
C GLY A 5 -12.77 -4.33 5.28
N GLU A 6 -13.45 -5.45 5.54
CA GLU A 6 -12.82 -6.62 6.15
C GLU A 6 -11.89 -7.32 5.15
N LEU A 7 -10.66 -7.65 5.58
CA LEU A 7 -9.67 -8.33 4.74
C LEU A 7 -10.22 -9.64 4.14
N LYS A 8 -11.03 -10.39 4.90
CA LYS A 8 -11.67 -11.61 4.41
C LYS A 8 -12.57 -11.33 3.21
N GLY A 9 -13.43 -10.32 3.30
CA GLY A 9 -14.32 -9.94 2.20
C GLY A 9 -13.55 -9.44 0.98
N TYR A 10 -12.44 -8.71 1.18
CA TYR A 10 -11.56 -8.31 0.09
C TYR A 10 -10.97 -9.52 -0.65
N VAL A 11 -10.48 -10.52 0.09
CA VAL A 11 -9.89 -11.74 -0.49
C VAL A 11 -10.94 -12.56 -1.24
N GLU A 12 -12.15 -12.70 -0.68
CA GLU A 12 -13.27 -13.38 -1.36
C GLU A 12 -13.68 -12.66 -2.64
N ALA A 13 -13.75 -11.32 -2.62
CA ALA A 13 -14.05 -10.53 -3.81
C ALA A 13 -12.94 -10.64 -4.87
N ALA A 14 -11.67 -10.58 -4.49
CA ALA A 14 -10.53 -10.73 -5.40
C ALA A 14 -10.47 -12.13 -6.05
N ALA A 15 -11.01 -13.15 -5.38
CA ALA A 15 -11.09 -14.52 -5.88
C ALA A 15 -12.40 -14.80 -6.66
N SER A 16 -13.29 -13.83 -6.79
CA SER A 16 -14.57 -13.98 -7.46
C SER A 16 -14.46 -13.86 -8.98
N GLY A 17 -15.58 -14.05 -9.69
CA GLY A 17 -15.69 -13.77 -11.13
C GLY A 17 -15.94 -12.30 -11.46
N GLU A 18 -16.04 -11.43 -10.45
CA GLU A 18 -16.27 -10.00 -10.65
C GLU A 18 -14.99 -9.30 -11.13
N PRO A 19 -15.09 -8.22 -11.93
CA PRO A 19 -13.93 -7.54 -12.48
C PRO A 19 -13.11 -6.74 -11.45
N THR A 20 -13.66 -6.49 -10.26
CA THR A 20 -13.00 -5.74 -9.18
C THR A 20 -13.20 -6.43 -7.83
N PRO A 21 -12.20 -6.42 -6.93
CA PRO A 21 -10.90 -5.75 -7.05
C PRO A 21 -9.96 -6.50 -8.02
N GLY A 22 -9.28 -5.73 -8.87
CA GLY A 22 -8.38 -6.25 -9.90
C GLY A 22 -6.94 -6.46 -9.40
N GLY A 23 -6.08 -6.94 -10.30
CA GLY A 23 -4.65 -7.18 -10.01
C GLY A 23 -3.89 -5.93 -9.56
N GLY A 24 -4.26 -4.74 -10.06
CA GLY A 24 -3.68 -3.46 -9.64
C GLY A 24 -3.97 -3.16 -8.16
N SER A 25 -5.24 -3.24 -7.77
CA SER A 25 -5.69 -3.13 -6.37
C SER A 25 -4.97 -4.12 -5.45
N VAL A 26 -4.84 -5.39 -5.88
CA VAL A 26 -4.12 -6.42 -5.10
C VAL A 26 -2.64 -6.10 -4.97
N ALA A 27 -1.98 -5.67 -6.05
CA ALA A 27 -0.57 -5.27 -6.01
C ALA A 27 -0.34 -4.07 -5.08
N ALA A 28 -1.25 -3.09 -5.08
CA ALA A 28 -1.23 -1.96 -4.17
C ALA A 28 -1.32 -2.39 -2.70
N LEU A 29 -2.24 -3.32 -2.38
CA LEU A 29 -2.36 -3.89 -1.03
C LEU A 29 -1.09 -4.62 -0.59
N VAL A 30 -0.54 -5.49 -1.44
CA VAL A 30 0.70 -6.23 -1.15
C VAL A 30 1.86 -5.27 -0.89
N GLY A 31 1.99 -4.22 -1.71
CA GLY A 31 3.00 -3.19 -1.51
C GLY A 31 2.82 -2.42 -0.20
N ALA A 32 1.58 -2.06 0.15
CA ALA A 32 1.28 -1.38 1.41
C ALA A 32 1.65 -2.25 2.63
N LEU A 33 1.36 -3.56 2.58
CA LEU A 33 1.76 -4.52 3.61
C LEU A 33 3.28 -4.66 3.72
N GLY A 34 3.99 -4.71 2.59
CA GLY A 34 5.46 -4.73 2.56
C GLY A 34 6.09 -3.48 3.19
N GLY A 35 5.55 -2.30 2.86
CA GLY A 35 5.93 -1.04 3.49
C GLY A 35 5.66 -1.02 5.00
N ALA A 36 4.49 -1.53 5.43
CA ALA A 36 4.14 -1.63 6.84
C ALA A 36 5.12 -2.50 7.63
N LEU A 37 5.53 -3.66 7.09
CA LEU A 37 6.55 -4.52 7.71
C LEU A 37 7.92 -3.83 7.78
N THR A 38 8.28 -3.08 6.74
CA THR A 38 9.55 -2.33 6.74
C THR A 38 9.54 -1.20 7.78
N ASN A 39 8.43 -0.47 7.92
CA ASN A 39 8.25 0.50 9.01
C ASN A 39 8.32 -0.17 10.39
N MET A 40 7.71 -1.35 10.58
CA MET A 40 7.81 -2.09 11.85
C MET A 40 9.28 -2.41 12.18
N VAL A 41 10.06 -2.88 11.21
CA VAL A 41 11.49 -3.16 11.41
C VAL A 41 12.26 -1.88 11.75
N ASN A 42 11.92 -0.74 11.12
CA ASN A 42 12.47 0.57 11.48
C ASN A 42 12.22 0.89 12.97
N GLU A 43 10.97 0.79 13.44
CA GLU A 43 10.61 1.05 14.84
C GLU A 43 11.34 0.12 15.84
N LEU A 44 11.52 -1.14 15.47
CA LEU A 44 12.29 -2.10 16.26
C LEU A 44 13.80 -1.81 16.23
N SER A 45 14.29 -1.08 15.24
CA SER A 45 15.71 -0.78 15.07
C SER A 45 16.13 0.48 15.82
N VAL A 46 15.34 1.55 15.76
CA VAL A 46 15.69 2.85 16.36
C VAL A 46 15.87 2.80 17.89
N ASN A 47 15.23 1.82 18.54
CA ASN A 47 15.33 1.62 19.99
C ASN A 47 16.58 0.84 20.43
N LYS A 48 17.31 0.20 19.50
CA LYS A 48 18.47 -0.64 19.81
C LYS A 48 19.73 0.20 20.09
N LYS A 49 20.57 -0.29 21.01
CA LYS A 49 21.88 0.31 21.32
C LYS A 49 22.73 0.51 20.06
N ALA A 50 22.80 -0.50 19.19
CA ALA A 50 23.56 -0.44 17.94
C ALA A 50 23.13 0.73 17.04
N TYR A 51 21.84 1.05 16.97
CA TYR A 51 21.34 2.20 16.21
C TYR A 51 21.76 3.53 16.86
N LYS A 52 21.67 3.62 18.19
CA LYS A 52 22.04 4.83 18.94
C LYS A 52 23.52 5.18 18.82
N GLU A 53 24.37 4.18 18.62
CA GLU A 53 25.83 4.34 18.42
C GLU A 53 26.23 4.72 16.99
N LEU A 54 25.29 4.71 16.03
CA LEU A 54 25.56 5.15 14.65
C LEU A 54 25.86 6.66 14.59
N SER A 55 26.62 7.07 13.57
CA SER A 55 26.83 8.49 13.27
C SER A 55 25.53 9.17 12.87
N ASP A 56 25.48 10.49 13.07
CA ASP A 56 24.29 11.28 12.76
C ASP A 56 23.94 11.26 11.27
N ASP A 57 24.94 11.20 10.39
CA ASP A 57 24.72 11.08 8.94
C ASP A 57 23.99 9.78 8.59
N VAL A 58 24.38 8.65 9.19
CA VAL A 58 23.73 7.35 8.95
C VAL A 58 22.31 7.35 9.52
N LYS A 59 22.10 7.95 10.71
CA LYS A 59 20.76 8.08 11.28
C LYS A 59 19.85 8.91 10.38
N LYS A 60 20.36 10.01 9.82
CA LYS A 60 19.62 10.87 8.88
C LYS A 60 19.24 10.14 7.59
N GLU A 61 20.12 9.32 7.03
CA GLU A 61 19.79 8.47 5.88
C GLU A 61 18.70 7.44 6.22
N PHE A 62 18.79 6.83 7.41
CA PHE A 62 17.80 5.88 7.90
C PHE A 62 16.42 6.52 8.07
N GLU A 63 16.36 7.70 8.68
CA GLU A 63 15.13 8.48 8.84
C GLU A 63 14.55 8.89 7.48
N ALA A 64 15.38 9.32 6.53
CA ALA A 64 14.95 9.67 5.19
C ALA A 64 14.39 8.46 4.43
N ALA A 65 15.00 7.28 4.58
CA ALA A 65 14.48 6.04 4.01
C ALA A 65 13.13 5.66 4.62
N ASN A 66 12.99 5.75 5.95
CA ASN A 66 11.73 5.49 6.64
C ASN A 66 10.62 6.45 6.17
N ALA A 67 10.91 7.74 6.03
CA ALA A 67 9.96 8.73 5.53
C ALA A 67 9.44 8.38 4.13
N LYS A 68 10.32 7.92 3.23
CA LYS A 68 9.92 7.44 1.89
C LYS A 68 8.99 6.23 1.98
N ILE A 69 9.28 5.28 2.86
CA ILE A 69 8.42 4.09 3.06
C ILE A 69 7.04 4.49 3.59
N VAL A 70 6.98 5.42 4.56
CA VAL A 70 5.70 5.93 5.09
C VAL A 70 4.86 6.57 3.98
N ALA A 71 5.49 7.40 3.14
CA ALA A 71 4.82 8.03 1.99
C ALA A 71 4.31 6.98 1.00
N LEU A 72 5.17 6.04 0.58
CA LEU A 72 4.80 4.95 -0.33
C LEU A 72 3.65 4.11 0.21
N ARG A 73 3.68 3.74 1.51
CA ARG A 73 2.60 2.97 2.14
C ARG A 73 1.26 3.69 2.06
N HIS A 74 1.26 4.99 2.32
CA HIS A 74 0.05 5.81 2.25
C HIS A 74 -0.48 5.93 0.81
N ASP A 75 0.41 6.11 -0.17
CA ASP A 75 0.01 6.20 -1.56
C ASP A 75 -0.52 4.86 -2.08
N LEU A 76 0.18 3.75 -1.78
CA LEU A 76 -0.26 2.39 -2.12
C LEU A 76 -1.60 2.05 -1.49
N THR A 77 -1.81 2.45 -0.24
CA THR A 77 -3.09 2.31 0.46
C THR A 77 -4.23 2.99 -0.30
N LYS A 78 -4.01 4.21 -0.81
CA LYS A 78 -5.01 4.92 -1.62
C LYS A 78 -5.23 4.22 -2.97
N LEU A 79 -4.17 3.72 -3.58
CA LEU A 79 -4.23 3.06 -4.88
C LEU A 79 -5.08 1.79 -4.89
N ILE A 80 -5.29 1.13 -3.75
CA ILE A 80 -6.23 0.00 -3.61
C ILE A 80 -7.62 0.40 -4.12
N ASP A 81 -8.14 1.53 -3.63
CA ASP A 81 -9.46 2.01 -4.04
C ASP A 81 -9.44 2.73 -5.38
N GLU A 82 -8.38 3.47 -5.68
CA GLU A 82 -8.30 4.23 -6.94
C GLU A 82 -8.19 3.34 -8.18
N ASP A 83 -7.56 2.15 -8.09
CA ASP A 83 -7.53 1.17 -9.18
C ASP A 83 -8.94 0.73 -9.58
N THR A 84 -9.77 0.40 -8.57
CA THR A 84 -11.18 0.02 -8.78
C THR A 84 -11.97 1.17 -9.41
N LYS A 85 -11.86 2.39 -8.85
CA LYS A 85 -12.57 3.56 -9.39
C LYS A 85 -12.14 3.91 -10.82
N ALA A 86 -10.86 3.72 -11.15
CA ALA A 86 -10.36 3.97 -12.49
C ALA A 86 -10.94 2.94 -13.48
N PHE A 87 -11.02 1.66 -13.08
CA PHE A 87 -11.64 0.62 -13.86
C PHE A 87 -13.13 0.90 -14.11
N ASP A 88 -13.89 1.26 -13.08
CA ASP A 88 -15.32 1.57 -13.18
C ASP A 88 -15.59 2.67 -14.22
N LYS A 89 -14.80 3.75 -14.20
CA LYS A 89 -14.90 4.85 -15.18
C LYS A 89 -14.65 4.40 -16.62
N VAL A 90 -13.73 3.46 -16.82
CA VAL A 90 -13.47 2.90 -18.15
C VAL A 90 -14.66 2.07 -18.61
N MET A 91 -15.25 1.26 -17.73
CA MET A 91 -16.44 0.47 -18.04
C MET A 91 -17.67 1.32 -18.32
N GLU A 92 -17.86 2.41 -17.58
CA GLU A 92 -18.90 3.41 -17.83
C GLU A 92 -18.77 4.01 -19.24
N ALA A 93 -17.56 4.39 -19.64
CA ALA A 93 -17.29 4.92 -20.98
C ALA A 93 -17.58 3.91 -22.10
N PHE A 94 -17.24 2.63 -21.89
CA PHE A 94 -17.57 1.57 -22.85
C PHE A 94 -19.08 1.32 -22.98
N GLY A 95 -19.88 1.65 -21.97
CA GLY A 95 -21.34 1.56 -22.00
C GLY A 95 -22.03 2.69 -22.76
N MET A 96 -21.31 3.74 -23.17
CA MET A 96 -21.89 4.88 -23.87
C MET A 96 -22.19 4.56 -25.35
N PRO A 97 -23.25 5.16 -25.94
CA PRO A 97 -23.52 5.04 -27.37
C PRO A 97 -22.33 5.50 -28.22
N LYS A 98 -22.12 4.82 -29.35
CA LYS A 98 -21.07 5.17 -30.33
C LYS A 98 -21.49 6.33 -31.22
#